data_AF-A0AAD6UZW0-F1
#
_entry.id   AF-A0AAD6UZW0-F1
#
_cell.length_a   1.000
_cell.length_b   1.000
_cell.length_c   1.000
_cell.angle_alpha   90.00
_cell.angle_beta   90.00
_cell.angle_gamma   90.00
#
_symmetry.space_group_name_H-M   'P 1'
#
loop_
_entity.id
_entity.type
_entity.pdbx_description
1 polymer ?
#
loop_
_entity_poly.entity_id
_entity_poly.type
_entity_poly.pdbx_seq_one_letter_code
_entity_poly.pdbx_strand_id
1 'polypeptide(L)'
;MVHNNSGISGLSSSFIQTSGGKAPIGGPVPVTFSAEVIGVLKKLDIIRLERNNKRSERRKAGEANVSEDEDDEISPYFLGNSTGANSVPPEGLGAVPNAPGSAPGPAVPEPVVPGPVAGPVVANPKLLFTDKNAATNSFRANDNTIPNAIFSLAKNGISPPLTLFLPASLARIRSSNVKTVKHGTGESTKVTVIDVSDFPDETTMEQAVWNSSYNTFLSFMDLAAEAHIVQGFSRHYDHILSDVAVETWFPAYRNFDRTIRAQFFTAPYIIDIHSADYRTALQAAKDAYIWSNLPSHTPSGPRASGGSGGRERVDRHKPYDRENRPQSDGGQRRKPVLCFRCGRTGHPAGRYKKTPSKHGREFVIYANSDGLFRISDQRAVCMLFNCGRCESTPGSRHPIHVCTLCGDAHHGAIDCTRN
;
A
#
# COMPACT_ATOMS: atom_id res chain seq x y z
N MET A 1 38.19 -19.83 15.67
CA MET A 1 38.09 -18.60 14.86
C MET A 1 36.91 -17.81 15.41
N VAL A 2 37.21 -16.75 16.14
CA VAL A 2 36.23 -15.87 16.79
C VAL A 2 35.83 -14.82 15.76
N HIS A 3 34.58 -14.82 15.32
CA HIS A 3 34.06 -13.74 14.50
C HIS A 3 33.55 -12.62 15.40
N ASN A 4 34.31 -11.53 15.41
CA ASN A 4 33.94 -10.25 16.01
C ASN A 4 32.72 -9.69 15.30
N ASN A 5 31.64 -9.55 16.05
CA ASN A 5 30.43 -8.83 15.68
C ASN A 5 30.70 -7.33 15.84
N SER A 6 31.19 -6.70 14.77
CA SER A 6 31.27 -5.23 14.69
C SER A 6 29.93 -4.73 14.17
N GLY A 7 29.18 -4.06 15.05
CA GLY A 7 27.88 -3.47 14.71
C GLY A 7 28.00 -2.49 13.54
N ILE A 8 27.12 -2.63 12.57
CA ILE A 8 26.98 -1.65 11.49
C ILE A 8 26.18 -0.47 12.06
N SER A 9 26.90 0.61 12.32
CA SER A 9 26.36 1.93 12.65
C SER A 9 25.43 2.44 11.54
N GLY A 10 24.30 3.02 11.95
CA GLY A 10 23.21 3.45 11.08
C GLY A 10 23.61 4.33 9.90
N LEU A 11 23.21 3.90 8.70
CA LEU A 11 22.93 4.80 7.60
C LEU A 11 21.50 5.30 7.77
N SER A 12 21.36 6.41 8.51
CA SER A 12 20.21 7.29 8.30
C SER A 12 20.27 7.79 6.86
N SER A 13 19.14 7.72 6.16
CA SER A 13 18.93 8.23 4.81
C SER A 13 19.69 9.54 4.54
N SER A 14 20.43 9.60 3.43
CA SER A 14 21.15 10.79 2.94
C SER A 14 20.24 11.94 2.49
N PHE A 15 18.93 11.88 2.80
CA PHE A 15 17.94 12.92 2.47
C PHE A 15 17.80 14.05 3.51
N ILE A 16 18.66 14.12 4.54
CA ILE A 16 18.70 15.23 5.49
C ILE A 16 19.91 16.12 5.17
N GLN A 17 19.76 17.05 4.22
CA GLN A 17 20.53 18.30 4.24
C GLN A 17 19.68 19.35 4.97
N THR A 18 19.95 19.53 6.25
CA THR A 18 19.55 20.72 6.98
C THR A 18 20.49 21.85 6.59
N SER A 19 20.03 22.74 5.72
CA SER A 19 20.61 24.07 5.59
C SER A 19 20.55 24.75 6.96
N GLY A 20 21.71 25.21 7.43
CA GLY A 20 21.93 25.73 8.77
C GLY A 20 20.95 26.85 9.17
N GLY A 21 20.06 26.52 10.10
CA GLY A 21 19.28 27.46 10.88
C GLY A 21 18.94 26.78 12.20
N LYS A 22 19.54 27.26 13.30
CA LYS A 22 19.21 26.79 14.66
C LYS A 22 17.76 27.13 14.97
N ALA A 23 16.85 26.17 14.76
CA ALA A 23 15.51 26.19 15.33
C ALA A 23 15.49 25.32 16.60
N PRO A 24 14.70 25.67 17.63
CA PRO A 24 14.67 24.94 18.88
C PRO A 24 14.07 23.54 18.66
N ILE A 25 14.65 22.55 19.34
CA ILE A 25 14.19 21.16 19.39
C ILE A 25 12.77 21.17 19.98
N GLY A 26 11.76 21.11 19.10
CA GLY A 26 10.38 20.94 19.51
C GLY A 26 10.18 19.51 19.99
N GLY A 27 9.73 19.35 21.24
CA GLY A 27 9.25 18.08 21.76
C GLY A 27 8.08 17.53 20.95
N PRO A 28 7.65 16.29 21.21
CA PRO A 28 6.56 15.65 20.48
C PRO A 28 5.26 16.47 20.61
N VAL A 29 4.90 17.25 19.59
CA VAL A 29 3.79 16.81 18.72
C VAL A 29 2.55 16.23 19.41
N PRO A 30 1.86 16.82 20.41
CA PRO A 30 0.69 16.15 20.99
C PRO A 30 -0.38 15.92 19.91
N VAL A 31 -0.70 14.66 19.66
CA VAL A 31 -1.76 14.26 18.73
C VAL A 31 -3.09 14.66 19.36
N THR A 32 -3.81 15.57 18.72
CA THR A 32 -5.14 15.99 19.16
C THR A 32 -6.19 15.12 18.46
N PHE A 33 -7.01 14.43 19.25
CA PHE A 33 -8.14 13.64 18.76
C PHE A 33 -9.42 14.46 18.82
N SER A 34 -10.35 14.21 17.89
CA SER A 34 -11.69 14.80 17.99
C SER A 34 -12.45 14.23 19.20
N ALA A 35 -13.43 14.98 19.72
CA ALA A 35 -14.23 14.54 20.87
C ALA A 35 -14.95 13.20 20.61
N GLU A 36 -15.34 12.93 19.37
CA GLU A 36 -15.95 11.66 18.95
C GLU A 36 -14.97 10.50 19.07
N VAL A 37 -13.73 10.67 18.59
CA VAL A 37 -12.68 9.64 18.68
C VAL A 37 -12.31 9.36 20.14
N ILE A 38 -12.21 10.40 20.97
CA ILE A 38 -12.00 10.26 22.42
C ILE A 38 -13.14 9.44 23.05
N GLY A 39 -14.38 9.68 22.64
CA GLY A 39 -15.55 8.92 23.11
C GLY A 39 -15.49 7.43 22.74
N VAL A 40 -15.01 7.11 21.54
CA VAL A 40 -14.82 5.71 21.10
C VAL A 40 -13.70 5.03 21.88
N LEU A 41 -12.55 5.69 22.03
CA LEU A 41 -11.40 5.14 22.76
C LEU A 41 -11.74 4.84 24.23
N LYS A 42 -12.50 5.72 24.89
CA LYS A 42 -13.01 5.47 26.26
C LYS A 42 -13.95 4.27 26.33
N LYS A 43 -14.82 4.08 25.34
CA LYS A 43 -15.71 2.91 25.30
C LYS A 43 -14.93 1.61 25.15
N LEU A 44 -13.90 1.59 24.29
CA LEU A 44 -13.03 0.43 24.12
C LEU A 44 -12.27 0.09 25.40
N ASP A 45 -11.77 1.10 26.11
CA ASP A 45 -11.06 0.95 27.38
C ASP A 45 -11.97 0.36 28.48
N ILE A 46 -13.22 0.83 28.59
CA ILE A 46 -14.21 0.26 29.52
C ILE A 46 -14.44 -1.22 29.23
N ILE A 47 -14.64 -1.60 27.96
CA ILE A 47 -14.87 -3.00 27.58
C ILE A 47 -13.63 -3.86 27.90
N ARG A 48 -12.42 -3.35 27.66
CA ARG A 48 -11.18 -4.04 28.05
C ARG A 48 -11.13 -4.29 29.56
N LEU A 49 -11.40 -3.25 30.36
CA LEU A 49 -11.40 -3.36 31.83
C LEU A 49 -12.45 -4.36 32.33
N GLU A 50 -13.63 -4.41 31.73
CA GLU A 50 -14.64 -5.43 32.05
C GLU A 50 -14.16 -6.85 31.73
N ARG A 51 -13.46 -7.06 30.60
CA ARG A 51 -12.86 -8.36 30.26
C ARG A 51 -11.77 -8.77 31.25
N ASN A 52 -10.87 -7.85 31.60
CA ASN A 52 -9.81 -8.11 32.58
C ASN A 52 -10.38 -8.39 33.97
N ASN A 53 -11.42 -7.67 34.39
CA ASN A 53 -12.07 -7.94 35.68
C ASN A 53 -12.71 -9.34 35.71
N LYS A 54 -13.40 -9.75 34.65
CA LYS A 54 -13.93 -11.12 34.52
C LYS A 54 -12.84 -12.20 34.57
N ARG A 55 -11.68 -11.96 33.94
CA ARG A 55 -10.53 -12.88 34.04
C ARG A 55 -9.98 -12.93 35.45
N SER A 56 -9.87 -11.78 36.13
CA SER A 56 -9.46 -11.70 37.53
C SER A 56 -10.41 -12.49 38.45
N GLU A 57 -11.72 -12.37 38.25
CA GLU A 57 -12.72 -13.15 38.99
C GLU A 57 -12.59 -14.65 38.73
N ARG A 58 -12.39 -15.08 37.47
CA ARG A 58 -12.17 -16.50 37.13
C ARG A 58 -10.88 -17.05 37.74
N ARG A 59 -9.79 -16.27 37.75
CA ARG A 59 -8.55 -16.62 38.45
C ARG A 59 -8.78 -16.77 39.95
N LYS A 60 -9.52 -15.87 40.58
CA LYS A 60 -9.90 -15.96 42.01
C LYS A 60 -10.80 -17.16 42.31
N ALA A 61 -11.63 -17.57 41.36
CA ALA A 61 -12.47 -18.76 41.47
C ALA A 61 -11.69 -20.08 41.28
N GLY A 62 -10.39 -20.04 41.00
CA GLY A 62 -9.53 -21.21 40.82
C GLY A 62 -9.70 -21.92 39.48
N GLU A 63 -10.24 -21.24 38.47
CA GLU A 63 -10.38 -21.80 37.13
C GLU A 63 -9.01 -21.97 36.47
N ALA A 64 -8.71 -23.18 35.99
CA ALA A 64 -7.46 -23.46 35.29
C ALA A 64 -7.43 -22.81 33.90
N ASN A 65 -6.25 -22.38 33.45
CA ASN A 65 -6.00 -21.83 32.11
C ASN A 65 -6.73 -20.52 31.77
N VAL A 66 -7.00 -19.66 32.75
CA VAL A 66 -7.45 -18.28 32.47
C VAL A 66 -6.28 -17.47 31.93
N SER A 67 -6.45 -16.83 30.77
CA SER A 67 -5.42 -15.98 30.16
C SER A 67 -5.08 -14.76 31.03
N GLU A 68 -3.88 -14.23 30.86
CA GLU A 68 -3.47 -12.95 31.47
C GLU A 68 -4.33 -11.77 31.00
N ASP A 69 -4.20 -10.63 31.68
CA ASP A 69 -4.94 -9.40 31.36
C ASP A 69 -4.46 -8.79 30.03
N GLU A 70 -5.37 -8.15 29.29
CA GLU A 70 -5.02 -7.36 28.10
C GLU A 70 -4.21 -6.12 28.51
N ASP A 71 -3.13 -5.83 27.78
CA ASP A 71 -2.25 -4.67 28.00
C ASP A 71 -2.95 -3.33 27.74
N ASP A 72 -2.43 -2.28 28.39
CA ASP A 72 -2.97 -0.94 28.22
C ASP A 72 -2.42 -0.18 27.00
N GLU A 73 -3.01 -0.47 25.84
CA GLU A 73 -2.64 0.21 24.60
C GLU A 73 -3.24 1.61 24.45
N ILE A 74 -4.20 2.03 25.29
CA ILE A 74 -4.99 3.25 25.09
C ILE A 74 -4.59 4.37 26.07
N SER A 75 -4.21 4.07 27.31
CA SER A 75 -3.77 5.05 28.33
C SER A 75 -2.68 6.01 27.88
N PRO A 76 -1.68 5.61 27.06
CA PRO A 76 -0.65 6.54 26.59
C PRO A 76 -1.20 7.75 25.83
N TYR A 77 -2.40 7.63 25.25
CA TYR A 77 -3.05 8.71 24.50
C TYR A 77 -3.85 9.69 25.38
N PHE A 78 -4.08 9.36 26.66
CA PHE A 78 -4.85 10.19 27.59
C PHE A 78 -4.01 10.91 28.65
N LEU A 79 -2.73 10.56 28.80
CA LEU A 79 -1.82 11.08 29.83
C LEU A 79 -1.32 12.53 29.59
N GLY A 80 -2.00 13.31 28.75
CA GLY A 80 -1.60 14.69 28.43
C GLY A 80 -1.95 15.76 29.47
N ASN A 81 -2.81 15.49 30.48
CA ASN A 81 -3.38 16.58 31.31
C ASN A 81 -3.48 16.31 32.83
N SER A 82 -2.77 15.33 33.37
CA SER A 82 -2.84 15.00 34.80
C SER A 82 -1.46 15.09 35.46
N THR A 83 -1.07 16.28 35.92
CA THR A 83 0.07 16.43 36.82
C THR A 83 -0.30 15.91 38.22
N GLY A 84 0.43 14.89 38.68
CA GLY A 84 0.69 14.65 40.11
C GLY A 84 0.08 13.38 40.71
N ALA A 85 0.90 12.34 40.87
CA ALA A 85 0.96 11.52 42.08
C ALA A 85 2.15 10.54 42.02
N ASN A 86 2.84 10.43 43.15
CA ASN A 86 4.07 9.69 43.37
C ASN A 86 3.95 8.17 43.19
N SER A 87 5.02 7.54 42.73
CA SER A 87 5.33 6.14 43.06
C SER A 87 6.81 5.97 43.38
N VAL A 88 7.03 5.54 44.63
CA VAL A 88 8.30 5.16 45.26
C VAL A 88 8.65 3.72 44.81
N PRO A 89 9.93 3.36 44.60
CA PRO A 89 10.32 2.00 44.25
C PRO A 89 10.57 1.14 45.51
N PRO A 90 10.33 -0.19 45.48
CA PRO A 90 10.89 -1.08 46.50
C PRO A 90 12.19 -1.73 46.01
N GLU A 91 13.22 -1.56 46.85
CA GLU A 91 14.46 -2.33 46.87
C GLU A 91 14.25 -3.75 47.44
N GLY A 92 15.06 -4.71 46.96
CA GLY A 92 15.62 -5.84 47.73
C GLY A 92 14.65 -6.95 48.16
N LEU A 93 14.95 -8.25 48.20
CA LEU A 93 16.17 -8.99 48.53
C LEU A 93 15.90 -10.47 48.15
N GLY A 94 16.94 -11.27 47.87
CA GLY A 94 16.82 -12.73 47.94
C GLY A 94 17.89 -13.50 47.18
N ALA A 95 19.08 -13.61 47.76
CA ALA A 95 20.12 -14.56 47.35
C ALA A 95 20.09 -15.81 48.24
N VAL A 96 20.10 -17.01 47.67
CA VAL A 96 20.58 -18.26 48.32
C VAL A 96 20.92 -19.32 47.21
N PRO A 97 21.64 -20.43 47.48
CA PRO A 97 23.05 -20.56 47.17
C PRO A 97 23.39 -21.73 46.20
N ASN A 98 24.66 -21.76 45.79
CA ASN A 98 25.33 -22.84 45.08
C ASN A 98 25.27 -24.20 45.81
N ALA A 99 25.11 -25.28 45.04
CA ALA A 99 25.63 -26.61 45.38
C ALA A 99 26.06 -27.37 44.11
N PRO A 100 27.02 -28.32 44.22
CA PRO A 100 27.90 -28.71 43.11
C PRO A 100 27.66 -30.14 42.58
N GLY A 101 28.14 -30.36 41.35
CA GLY A 101 28.76 -31.62 40.94
C GLY A 101 27.84 -32.74 40.44
N SER A 102 27.97 -33.08 39.15
CA SER A 102 27.79 -34.46 38.68
C SER A 102 28.68 -34.71 37.47
N ALA A 103 29.54 -35.71 37.63
CA ALA A 103 30.54 -36.20 36.71
C ALA A 103 29.92 -36.93 35.49
N PRO A 104 30.68 -37.11 34.40
CA PRO A 104 30.23 -37.88 33.23
C PRO A 104 30.36 -39.39 33.47
N GLY A 105 29.29 -40.13 33.18
CA GLY A 105 29.30 -41.60 33.17
C GLY A 105 30.02 -42.18 31.94
N PRO A 106 30.54 -43.42 32.02
CA PRO A 106 31.35 -44.02 30.96
C PRO A 106 30.49 -44.61 29.84
N ALA A 107 31.01 -44.49 28.62
CA ALA A 107 30.46 -45.07 27.40
C ALA A 107 30.49 -46.61 27.43
N VAL A 108 29.35 -47.21 27.07
CA VAL A 108 29.22 -48.64 26.79
C VAL A 108 29.62 -48.86 25.32
N PRO A 109 30.55 -49.78 25.00
CA PRO A 109 30.85 -50.13 23.62
C PRO A 109 29.78 -51.07 23.04
N GLU A 110 29.27 -50.66 21.89
CA GLU A 110 28.32 -51.40 21.04
C GLU A 110 29.01 -52.61 20.37
N PRO A 111 28.36 -53.78 20.26
CA PRO A 111 28.96 -54.97 19.65
C PRO A 111 29.06 -54.84 18.13
N VAL A 112 30.27 -54.99 17.60
CA VAL A 112 30.59 -55.06 16.17
C VAL A 112 29.99 -56.34 15.58
N VAL A 113 28.96 -56.19 14.76
CA VAL A 113 28.43 -57.25 13.91
C VAL A 113 29.16 -57.19 12.55
N PRO A 114 29.85 -58.25 12.11
CA PRO A 114 30.48 -58.29 10.79
C PRO A 114 29.41 -58.38 9.71
N GLY A 115 29.25 -57.30 8.94
CA GLY A 115 28.37 -57.23 7.79
C GLY A 115 28.87 -58.08 6.60
N PRO A 116 27.96 -58.59 5.76
CA PRO A 116 28.29 -59.43 4.62
C PRO A 116 29.07 -58.65 3.55
N VAL A 117 30.12 -59.27 3.04
CA VAL A 117 31.02 -58.77 2.00
C VAL A 117 30.21 -58.59 0.70
N ALA A 118 29.84 -57.35 0.37
CA ALA A 118 29.24 -57.00 -0.91
C ALA A 118 30.30 -57.11 -2.01
N GLY A 119 30.15 -58.13 -2.87
CA GLY A 119 30.95 -58.24 -4.09
C GLY A 119 30.73 -57.05 -5.03
N PRO A 120 31.69 -56.75 -5.92
CA PRO A 120 31.62 -55.60 -6.82
C PRO A 120 30.44 -55.77 -7.79
N VAL A 121 29.41 -54.95 -7.58
CA VAL A 121 28.27 -54.85 -8.49
C VAL A 121 28.78 -54.28 -9.81
N VAL A 122 28.84 -55.13 -10.83
CA VAL A 122 29.19 -54.76 -12.20
C VAL A 122 28.11 -53.79 -12.70
N ALA A 123 28.44 -52.51 -12.76
CA ALA A 123 27.56 -51.45 -13.22
C ALA A 123 27.15 -51.72 -14.68
N ASN A 124 25.86 -52.03 -14.87
CA ASN A 124 25.29 -52.30 -16.18
C ASN A 124 25.22 -50.98 -16.97
N PRO A 125 26.02 -50.78 -18.04
CA PRO A 125 26.21 -49.46 -18.68
C PRO A 125 25.04 -49.02 -19.57
N LYS A 126 23.84 -49.56 -19.37
CA LYS A 126 22.67 -49.33 -20.23
C LYS A 126 21.37 -49.00 -19.48
N LEU A 127 21.46 -48.63 -18.21
CA LEU A 127 20.29 -48.17 -17.47
C LEU A 127 20.05 -46.68 -17.76
N LEU A 128 18.96 -46.40 -18.47
CA LEU A 128 18.47 -45.03 -18.79
C LEU A 128 18.13 -44.24 -17.52
N PHE A 129 17.78 -44.94 -16.43
CA PHE A 129 17.51 -44.37 -15.12
C PHE A 129 18.43 -45.04 -14.11
N THR A 130 19.35 -44.27 -13.54
CA THR A 130 20.26 -44.73 -12.48
C THR A 130 19.80 -44.16 -11.14
N ASP A 131 19.98 -44.90 -10.05
CA ASP A 131 19.66 -44.44 -8.69
C ASP A 131 20.35 -43.10 -8.36
N LYS A 132 21.56 -42.86 -8.89
CA LYS A 132 22.27 -41.59 -8.76
C LYS A 132 21.50 -40.40 -9.34
N ASN A 133 20.84 -40.58 -10.49
CA ASN A 133 20.02 -39.55 -11.13
C ASN A 133 18.63 -39.45 -10.48
N ALA A 134 18.07 -40.57 -10.01
CA ALA A 134 16.80 -40.57 -9.30
C ALA A 134 16.91 -39.89 -7.92
N ALA A 135 18.01 -40.11 -7.18
CA ALA A 135 18.26 -39.54 -5.87
C ALA A 135 18.38 -38.00 -5.86
N THR A 136 18.76 -37.40 -6.99
CA THR A 136 18.78 -35.94 -7.15
C THR A 136 17.40 -35.34 -7.43
N ASN A 137 16.41 -36.17 -7.78
CA ASN A 137 15.06 -35.74 -8.08
C ASN A 137 14.15 -35.99 -6.87
N SER A 138 13.48 -34.94 -6.41
CA SER A 138 12.37 -35.09 -5.46
C SER A 138 11.06 -35.06 -6.25
N PHE A 139 10.21 -36.07 -6.08
CA PHE A 139 8.84 -35.98 -6.56
C PHE A 139 8.14 -34.84 -5.80
N ARG A 140 7.72 -33.82 -6.54
CA ARG A 140 6.91 -32.73 -6.00
C ARG A 140 5.53 -32.87 -6.62
N ALA A 141 4.58 -33.40 -5.85
CA ALA A 141 3.21 -33.58 -6.29
C ALA A 141 2.60 -32.27 -6.83
N ASN A 142 2.98 -31.15 -6.20
CA ASN A 142 2.65 -29.81 -6.64
C ASN A 142 3.95 -29.01 -6.79
N ASP A 143 4.23 -28.56 -8.02
CA ASP A 143 5.27 -27.55 -8.21
C ASP A 143 4.75 -26.21 -7.66
N ASN A 144 5.21 -25.86 -6.46
CA ASN A 144 4.86 -24.60 -5.80
C ASN A 144 5.91 -23.50 -6.05
N THR A 145 6.86 -23.71 -6.97
CA THR A 145 7.92 -22.73 -7.24
C THR A 145 7.37 -21.48 -7.93
N ILE A 146 7.88 -20.30 -7.57
CA ILE A 146 7.47 -19.05 -8.21
C ILE A 146 8.16 -18.93 -9.59
N PRO A 147 7.42 -18.80 -10.70
CA PRO A 147 8.02 -18.75 -12.03
C PRO A 147 8.93 -17.53 -12.25
N ASN A 148 10.04 -17.72 -12.97
CA ASN A 148 11.01 -16.67 -13.34
C ASN A 148 10.39 -15.47 -14.07
N ALA A 149 9.25 -15.66 -14.73
CA ALA A 149 8.49 -14.57 -15.36
C ALA A 149 8.06 -13.49 -14.36
N ILE A 150 7.69 -13.88 -13.14
CA ILE A 150 7.30 -12.94 -12.07
C ILE A 150 8.54 -12.18 -11.56
N PHE A 151 9.68 -12.85 -11.38
CA PHE A 151 10.95 -12.20 -11.07
C PHE A 151 11.37 -11.19 -12.14
N SER A 152 11.07 -11.50 -13.41
CA SER A 152 11.37 -10.61 -14.52
C SER A 152 10.58 -9.30 -14.44
N LEU A 153 9.31 -9.31 -14.01
CA LEU A 153 8.57 -8.07 -13.74
C LEU A 153 9.27 -7.23 -12.65
N ALA A 154 9.54 -7.86 -11.50
CA ALA A 154 10.17 -7.21 -10.36
C ALA A 154 11.54 -6.60 -10.68
N LYS A 155 12.40 -7.34 -11.40
CA LYS A 155 13.73 -6.86 -11.83
C LYS A 155 13.66 -5.63 -12.75
N ASN A 156 12.55 -5.43 -13.45
CA ASN A 156 12.33 -4.28 -14.33
C ASN A 156 11.51 -3.17 -13.65
N GLY A 157 11.40 -3.21 -12.33
CA GLY A 157 10.66 -2.22 -11.54
C GLY A 157 9.15 -2.24 -11.75
N ILE A 158 8.62 -3.31 -12.33
CA ILE A 158 7.18 -3.48 -12.53
C ILE A 158 6.65 -4.31 -11.37
N SER A 159 5.76 -3.71 -10.57
CA SER A 159 5.13 -4.42 -9.45
C SER A 159 4.27 -5.58 -9.94
N PRO A 160 4.57 -6.84 -9.57
CA PRO A 160 3.70 -7.96 -9.89
C PRO A 160 2.35 -7.82 -9.16
N PRO A 161 1.20 -7.85 -9.87
CA PRO A 161 -0.10 -7.83 -9.21
C PRO A 161 -0.32 -9.13 -8.44
N LEU A 162 -1.10 -9.08 -7.35
CA LEU A 162 -1.35 -10.24 -6.51
C LEU A 162 -2.06 -11.37 -7.26
N THR A 163 -2.78 -11.04 -8.33
CA THR A 163 -3.44 -12.03 -9.20
C THR A 163 -2.46 -12.97 -9.91
N LEU A 164 -1.18 -12.62 -10.02
CA LEU A 164 -0.15 -13.54 -10.54
C LEU A 164 0.24 -14.63 -9.53
N PHE A 165 -0.02 -14.42 -8.24
CA PHE A 165 0.30 -15.36 -7.17
C PHE A 165 -0.86 -16.31 -6.84
N LEU A 166 -1.95 -16.26 -7.62
CA LEU A 166 -3.02 -17.25 -7.55
C LEU A 166 -2.50 -18.62 -8.01
N PRO A 167 -2.93 -19.73 -7.38
CA PRO A 167 -2.53 -21.08 -7.82
C PRO A 167 -2.79 -21.34 -9.31
N ALA A 168 -3.95 -20.91 -9.83
CA ALA A 168 -4.30 -21.05 -11.25
C ALA A 168 -3.40 -20.20 -12.16
N SER A 169 -3.06 -18.98 -11.75
CA SER A 169 -2.15 -18.10 -12.48
C SER A 169 -0.74 -18.68 -12.53
N LEU A 170 -0.22 -19.18 -11.40
CA LEU A 170 1.08 -19.82 -11.31
C LEU A 170 1.15 -21.07 -12.21
N ALA A 171 0.14 -21.94 -12.16
CA ALA A 171 0.05 -23.12 -13.03
C ALA A 171 0.05 -22.72 -14.52
N ARG A 172 -0.71 -21.68 -14.88
CA ARG A 172 -0.75 -21.15 -16.25
C ARG A 172 0.61 -20.59 -16.69
N ILE A 173 1.29 -19.82 -15.85
CA ILE A 173 2.62 -19.28 -16.16
C ILE A 173 3.64 -20.41 -16.34
N ARG A 174 3.61 -21.45 -15.50
CA ARG A 174 4.50 -22.62 -15.62
C ARG A 174 4.27 -23.40 -16.92
N SER A 175 3.02 -23.49 -17.38
CA SER A 175 2.70 -24.10 -18.67
C SER A 175 3.18 -23.29 -19.90
N SER A 176 3.82 -22.12 -19.69
CA SER A 176 4.28 -21.20 -20.73
C SER A 176 3.17 -20.67 -21.67
N ASN A 177 1.90 -20.82 -21.29
CA ASN A 177 0.74 -20.34 -22.06
C ASN A 177 0.32 -18.92 -21.61
N VAL A 178 1.28 -18.00 -21.65
CA VAL A 178 1.08 -16.60 -21.25
C VAL A 178 1.61 -15.67 -22.32
N LYS A 179 0.82 -14.63 -22.65
CA LYS A 179 1.28 -13.59 -23.56
C LYS A 179 2.40 -12.79 -22.92
N THR A 180 3.26 -12.25 -23.76
CA THR A 180 4.35 -11.37 -23.35
C THR A 180 4.27 -10.06 -24.12
N VAL A 181 4.69 -8.98 -23.46
CA VAL A 181 4.74 -7.63 -24.01
C VAL A 181 6.13 -7.05 -23.86
N LYS A 182 6.54 -6.22 -24.82
CA LYS A 182 7.81 -5.50 -24.75
C LYS A 182 7.61 -4.24 -23.90
N HIS A 183 8.25 -4.19 -22.74
CA HIS A 183 8.28 -3.02 -21.88
C HIS A 183 9.56 -2.23 -22.14
N GLY A 184 9.45 -0.90 -22.21
CA GLY A 184 10.63 -0.03 -22.31
C GLY A 184 11.16 0.29 -20.92
N THR A 185 12.43 -0.01 -20.65
CA THR A 185 13.06 0.18 -19.33
C THR A 185 13.87 1.48 -19.23
N GLY A 186 13.81 2.33 -20.26
CA GLY A 186 14.77 3.43 -20.42
C GLY A 186 16.02 2.99 -21.17
N GLU A 187 16.88 3.94 -21.56
CA GLU A 187 18.15 3.67 -22.27
C GLU A 187 18.02 2.79 -23.53
N SER A 188 16.92 2.93 -24.28
CA SER A 188 16.65 2.20 -25.53
C SER A 188 16.55 0.67 -25.42
N THR A 189 16.68 0.09 -24.22
CA THR A 189 16.51 -1.35 -24.02
C THR A 189 15.02 -1.69 -23.86
N LYS A 190 14.60 -2.73 -24.58
CA LYS A 190 13.24 -3.29 -24.48
C LYS A 190 13.35 -4.65 -23.82
N VAL A 191 12.66 -4.83 -22.71
CA VAL A 191 12.60 -6.13 -22.02
C VAL A 191 11.25 -6.76 -22.26
N THR A 192 11.25 -8.06 -22.57
CA THR A 192 10.01 -8.83 -22.74
C THR A 192 9.57 -9.33 -21.38
N VAL A 193 8.38 -8.93 -20.94
CA VAL A 193 7.77 -9.35 -19.68
C VAL A 193 6.40 -9.98 -19.94
N ILE A 194 5.87 -10.74 -18.98
CA ILE A 194 4.52 -11.29 -19.09
C ILE A 194 3.47 -10.16 -19.14
N ASP A 195 2.45 -10.36 -19.96
CA ASP A 195 1.32 -9.43 -20.05
C ASP A 195 0.38 -9.65 -18.87
N VAL A 196 0.34 -8.67 -17.97
CA VAL A 196 -0.52 -8.72 -16.77
C VAL A 196 -2.01 -8.55 -17.10
N SER A 197 -2.35 -8.02 -18.29
CA SER A 197 -3.75 -7.82 -18.70
C SER A 197 -4.50 -9.12 -19.01
N ASP A 198 -3.77 -10.21 -19.22
CA ASP A 198 -4.30 -11.55 -19.44
C ASP A 198 -4.74 -12.26 -18.14
N PHE A 199 -4.54 -11.62 -16.98
CA PHE A 199 -4.88 -12.15 -15.66
C PHE A 199 -6.07 -11.38 -15.06
N PRO A 200 -6.76 -11.95 -14.05
CA PRO A 200 -7.86 -11.25 -13.39
C PRO A 200 -7.44 -9.87 -12.87
N ASP A 201 -8.39 -8.94 -12.84
CA ASP A 201 -8.15 -7.62 -12.27
C ASP A 201 -8.07 -7.71 -10.74
N GLU A 202 -6.97 -7.22 -10.20
CA GLU A 202 -6.75 -7.15 -8.78
C GLU A 202 -7.74 -6.21 -8.08
N THR A 203 -8.29 -5.20 -8.78
CA THR A 203 -9.34 -4.32 -8.21
C THR A 203 -10.62 -5.06 -7.84
N THR A 204 -10.84 -6.26 -8.38
CA THR A 204 -12.02 -7.08 -8.10
C THR A 204 -11.74 -8.26 -7.17
N MET A 205 -10.50 -8.38 -6.67
CA MET A 205 -10.09 -9.51 -5.84
C MET A 205 -10.77 -9.50 -4.47
N GLU A 206 -11.40 -10.60 -4.08
CA GLU A 206 -12.01 -10.77 -2.75
C GLU A 206 -10.97 -10.94 -1.64
N GLN A 207 -11.36 -10.68 -0.39
CA GLN A 207 -10.44 -10.70 0.76
C GLN A 207 -9.79 -12.07 1.00
N ALA A 208 -10.55 -13.17 0.92
CA ALA A 208 -10.01 -14.52 1.10
C ALA A 208 -8.95 -14.86 0.02
N VAL A 209 -9.23 -14.43 -1.22
CA VAL A 209 -8.32 -14.60 -2.36
C VAL A 209 -7.08 -13.73 -2.20
N TRP A 210 -7.23 -12.51 -1.69
CA TRP A 210 -6.12 -11.61 -1.37
C TRP A 210 -5.23 -12.17 -0.28
N ASN A 211 -5.78 -12.65 0.85
CA ASN A 211 -4.99 -13.26 1.93
C ASN A 211 -4.11 -14.42 1.44
N SER A 212 -4.71 -15.35 0.69
CA SER A 212 -3.97 -16.50 0.15
C SER A 212 -2.91 -16.10 -0.90
N SER A 213 -3.23 -15.14 -1.78
CA SER A 213 -2.29 -14.60 -2.76
C SER A 213 -1.15 -13.83 -2.09
N TYR A 214 -1.45 -13.09 -1.02
CA TYR A 214 -0.48 -12.29 -0.30
C TYR A 214 0.55 -13.16 0.43
N ASN A 215 0.14 -14.28 1.04
CA ASN A 215 1.09 -15.23 1.62
C ASN A 215 2.06 -15.82 0.57
N THR A 216 1.56 -16.07 -0.64
CA THR A 216 2.39 -16.53 -1.75
C THR A 216 3.31 -15.41 -2.26
N PHE A 217 2.86 -14.16 -2.24
CA PHE A 217 3.69 -12.98 -2.48
C PHE A 217 4.78 -12.81 -1.42
N LEU A 218 4.50 -13.02 -0.14
CA LEU A 218 5.52 -13.00 0.92
C LEU A 218 6.57 -14.09 0.72
N SER A 219 6.17 -15.28 0.27
CA SER A 219 7.10 -16.35 -0.11
C SER A 219 7.97 -15.95 -1.30
N PHE A 220 7.43 -15.20 -2.25
CA PHE A 220 8.21 -14.61 -3.34
C PHE A 220 9.18 -13.53 -2.85
N MET A 221 8.76 -12.67 -1.92
CA MET A 221 9.62 -11.64 -1.33
C MET A 221 10.78 -12.26 -0.56
N ASP A 222 10.56 -13.37 0.15
CA ASP A 222 11.62 -14.13 0.84
C ASP A 222 12.70 -14.67 -0.12
N LEU A 223 12.30 -15.00 -1.35
CA LEU A 223 13.22 -15.41 -2.41
C LEU A 223 13.91 -14.23 -3.12
N ALA A 224 13.33 -13.03 -3.06
CA ALA A 224 13.70 -11.90 -3.91
C ALA A 224 14.35 -10.72 -3.16
N ALA A 225 14.22 -10.65 -1.83
CA ALA A 225 14.61 -9.49 -1.03
C ALA A 225 15.25 -9.90 0.30
N GLU A 226 15.87 -8.93 0.97
CA GLU A 226 16.46 -9.12 2.29
C GLU A 226 15.39 -9.21 3.40
N ALA A 227 15.74 -9.89 4.50
CA ALA A 227 14.83 -10.17 5.61
C ALA A 227 14.10 -8.93 6.18
N HIS A 228 14.77 -7.77 6.23
CA HIS A 228 14.15 -6.52 6.72
C HIS A 228 13.04 -5.99 5.80
N ILE A 229 13.19 -6.17 4.48
CA ILE A 229 12.17 -5.80 3.50
C ILE A 229 10.97 -6.74 3.64
N VAL A 230 11.23 -8.04 3.72
CA VAL A 230 10.19 -9.07 3.92
C VAL A 230 9.43 -8.81 5.22
N GLN A 231 10.13 -8.48 6.30
CA GLN A 231 9.51 -8.12 7.58
C GLN A 231 8.63 -6.86 7.47
N GLY A 232 9.04 -5.85 6.69
CA GLY A 232 8.21 -4.67 6.42
C GLY A 232 6.88 -5.03 5.75
N PHE A 233 6.92 -5.88 4.72
CA PHE A 233 5.70 -6.38 4.04
C PHE A 233 4.85 -7.30 4.91
N SER A 234 5.45 -8.10 5.80
CA SER A 234 4.72 -8.91 6.78
C SER A 234 3.98 -8.02 7.77
N ARG A 235 4.66 -7.03 8.38
CA ARG A 235 4.02 -6.09 9.31
C ARG A 235 2.94 -5.26 8.64
N HIS A 236 3.12 -4.86 7.37
CA HIS A 236 2.09 -4.21 6.57
C HIS A 236 0.82 -5.06 6.47
N TYR A 237 0.98 -6.35 6.13
CA TYR A 237 -0.10 -7.31 6.02
C TYR A 237 -0.81 -7.55 7.35
N ASP A 238 -0.04 -7.81 8.41
CA ASP A 238 -0.56 -8.04 9.76
C ASP A 238 -1.33 -6.81 10.26
N HIS A 239 -0.82 -5.61 9.99
CA HIS A 239 -1.48 -4.36 10.34
C HIS A 239 -2.84 -4.20 9.65
N ILE A 240 -2.95 -4.52 8.36
CA ILE A 240 -4.23 -4.51 7.64
C ILE A 240 -5.22 -5.50 8.26
N LEU A 241 -4.76 -6.72 8.56
CA LEU A 241 -5.61 -7.77 9.12
C LEU A 241 -6.00 -7.53 10.58
N SER A 242 -5.23 -6.73 11.31
CA SER A 242 -5.54 -6.37 12.70
C SER A 242 -6.68 -5.35 12.84
N ASP A 243 -7.09 -4.68 11.75
CA ASP A 243 -8.23 -3.76 11.79
C ASP A 243 -9.54 -4.54 11.97
N VAL A 244 -10.25 -4.27 13.07
CA VAL A 244 -11.56 -4.86 13.38
C VAL A 244 -12.59 -4.62 12.26
N ALA A 245 -12.45 -3.53 11.51
CA ALA A 245 -13.31 -3.18 10.39
C ALA A 245 -12.69 -3.55 9.02
N VAL A 246 -11.74 -4.50 8.97
CA VAL A 246 -11.06 -4.90 7.73
C VAL A 246 -12.05 -5.27 6.63
N GLU A 247 -13.13 -6.00 6.92
CA GLU A 247 -14.13 -6.39 5.91
C GLU A 247 -14.79 -5.17 5.26
N THR A 248 -15.09 -4.12 6.04
CA THR A 248 -15.72 -2.89 5.54
C THR A 248 -14.74 -2.06 4.71
N TRP A 249 -13.48 -1.99 5.14
CA TRP A 249 -12.44 -1.19 4.51
C TRP A 249 -11.59 -1.95 3.49
N PHE A 250 -11.88 -3.24 3.25
CA PHE A 250 -11.03 -4.10 2.45
C PHE A 250 -10.74 -3.54 1.03
N PRO A 251 -11.72 -2.97 0.29
CA PRO A 251 -11.42 -2.37 -1.01
C PRO A 251 -10.41 -1.20 -0.94
N ALA A 252 -10.44 -0.41 0.14
CA ALA A 252 -9.48 0.65 0.40
C ALA A 252 -8.10 0.07 0.72
N TYR A 253 -8.04 -0.93 1.60
CA TYR A 253 -6.80 -1.62 1.97
C TYR A 253 -6.10 -2.26 0.77
N ARG A 254 -6.86 -2.96 -0.07
CA ARG A 254 -6.36 -3.56 -1.31
C ARG A 254 -5.77 -2.53 -2.26
N ASN A 255 -6.41 -1.37 -2.43
CA ASN A 255 -5.88 -0.29 -3.27
C ASN A 255 -4.64 0.37 -2.67
N PHE A 256 -4.62 0.52 -1.34
CA PHE A 256 -3.46 1.03 -0.61
C PHE A 256 -2.24 0.09 -0.75
N ASP A 257 -2.41 -1.21 -0.51
CA ASP A 257 -1.37 -2.23 -0.72
C ASP A 257 -0.83 -2.22 -2.17
N ARG A 258 -1.72 -2.17 -3.17
CA ARG A 258 -1.32 -2.04 -4.59
C ARG A 258 -0.41 -0.84 -4.82
N THR A 259 -0.71 0.29 -4.17
CA THR A 259 0.08 1.51 -4.28
C THR A 259 1.44 1.34 -3.60
N ILE A 260 1.48 0.77 -2.39
CA ILE A 260 2.71 0.47 -1.66
C ILE A 260 3.63 -0.44 -2.47
N ARG A 261 3.11 -1.55 -3.01
CA ARG A 261 3.90 -2.44 -3.88
C ARG A 261 4.39 -1.74 -5.15
N ALA A 262 3.52 -1.00 -5.83
CA ALA A 262 3.91 -0.23 -7.03
C ALA A 262 5.06 0.75 -6.76
N GLN A 263 4.99 1.50 -5.66
CA GLN A 263 6.04 2.42 -5.24
C GLN A 263 7.32 1.67 -4.89
N PHE A 264 7.23 0.58 -4.11
CA PHE A 264 8.38 -0.22 -3.70
C PHE A 264 9.15 -0.78 -4.90
N PHE A 265 8.48 -1.38 -5.89
CA PHE A 265 9.18 -1.93 -7.06
C PHE A 265 9.78 -0.83 -7.95
N THR A 266 9.25 0.39 -7.92
CA THR A 266 9.83 1.53 -8.62
C THR A 266 11.06 2.09 -7.89
N ALA A 267 10.98 2.19 -6.56
CA ALA A 267 12.02 2.72 -5.70
C ALA A 267 11.97 2.00 -4.34
N PRO A 268 12.80 0.98 -4.10
CA PRO A 268 12.71 0.17 -2.89
C PRO A 268 12.89 0.95 -1.59
N TYR A 269 12.08 0.63 -0.58
CA TYR A 269 12.14 1.17 0.78
C TYR A 269 11.66 0.13 1.80
N ILE A 270 11.95 0.34 3.08
CA ILE A 270 11.41 -0.47 4.17
C ILE A 270 10.10 0.16 4.63
N ILE A 271 9.02 -0.63 4.66
CA ILE A 271 7.72 -0.16 5.13
C ILE A 271 7.77 0.03 6.65
N ASP A 272 7.47 1.25 7.10
CA ASP A 272 7.25 1.59 8.51
C ASP A 272 5.79 1.93 8.74
N ILE A 273 5.06 0.98 9.36
CA ILE A 273 3.63 1.10 9.67
C ILE A 273 3.31 2.20 10.70
N HIS A 274 4.31 2.64 11.48
CA HIS A 274 4.13 3.69 12.50
C HIS A 274 4.41 5.09 11.97
N SER A 275 5.01 5.19 10.77
CA SER A 275 5.34 6.48 10.15
C SER A 275 4.09 7.33 9.91
N ALA A 276 4.26 8.65 9.97
CA ALA A 276 3.18 9.60 9.67
C ALA A 276 2.75 9.51 8.19
N ASP A 277 3.70 9.28 7.29
CA ASP A 277 3.46 9.15 5.85
C ASP A 277 2.59 7.92 5.54
N TYR A 278 2.90 6.77 6.15
CA TYR A 278 2.10 5.55 5.99
C TYR A 278 0.66 5.76 6.46
N ARG A 279 0.45 6.33 7.66
CA ARG A 279 -0.88 6.60 8.19
C ARG A 279 -1.67 7.59 7.34
N THR A 280 -1.01 8.64 6.84
CA THR A 280 -1.61 9.64 5.96
C THR A 280 -2.04 9.01 4.63
N ALA A 281 -1.18 8.18 4.03
CA ALA A 281 -1.48 7.49 2.79
C ALA A 281 -2.61 6.46 2.94
N LEU A 282 -2.64 5.73 4.07
CA LEU A 282 -3.72 4.80 4.38
C LEU A 282 -5.05 5.55 4.56
N GLN A 283 -5.06 6.66 5.30
CA GLN A 283 -6.27 7.48 5.47
C GLN A 283 -6.76 8.03 4.13
N ALA A 284 -5.86 8.51 3.28
CA ALA A 284 -6.21 8.99 1.94
C ALA A 284 -6.86 7.89 1.08
N ALA A 285 -6.39 6.64 1.19
CA ALA A 285 -7.00 5.50 0.52
C ALA A 285 -8.42 5.19 1.05
N LYS A 286 -8.62 5.27 2.38
CA LYS A 286 -9.96 5.13 2.99
C LYS A 286 -10.90 6.24 2.54
N ASP A 287 -10.45 7.49 2.53
CA ASP A 287 -11.24 8.64 2.07
C ASP A 287 -11.63 8.48 0.60
N ALA A 288 -10.68 8.11 -0.27
CA ALA A 288 -10.95 7.88 -1.69
C ALA A 288 -12.03 6.80 -1.91
N TYR A 289 -12.04 5.74 -1.10
CA TYR A 289 -13.08 4.73 -1.12
C TYR A 289 -14.45 5.32 -0.74
N ILE A 290 -14.54 6.12 0.33
CA ILE A 290 -15.79 6.80 0.72
C ILE A 290 -16.30 7.67 -0.44
N TRP A 291 -15.42 8.50 -1.03
CA TRP A 291 -15.76 9.38 -2.15
C TRP A 291 -16.23 8.62 -3.40
N SER A 292 -15.68 7.43 -3.65
CA SER A 292 -16.08 6.59 -4.79
C SER A 292 -17.46 5.94 -4.61
N ASN A 293 -17.89 5.71 -3.37
CA ASN A 293 -19.18 5.06 -3.06
C ASN A 293 -20.30 6.03 -2.69
N LEU A 294 -19.97 7.31 -2.47
CA LEU A 294 -20.98 8.34 -2.28
C LEU A 294 -21.91 8.35 -3.51
N PRO A 295 -23.24 8.19 -3.32
CA PRO A 295 -24.19 8.31 -4.40
C PRO A 295 -23.87 9.61 -5.13
N SER A 296 -23.57 9.51 -6.43
CA SER A 296 -23.46 10.69 -7.27
C SER A 296 -24.83 11.36 -7.24
N HIS A 297 -25.03 12.27 -6.30
CA HIS A 297 -26.13 13.20 -6.29
C HIS A 297 -25.87 14.16 -7.44
N THR A 298 -26.01 13.67 -8.68
CA THR A 298 -26.35 14.52 -9.79
C THR A 298 -27.60 15.24 -9.34
N PRO A 299 -27.56 16.57 -9.13
CA PRO A 299 -28.78 17.31 -8.89
C PRO A 299 -29.62 17.00 -10.11
N SER A 300 -30.74 16.31 -9.90
CA SER A 300 -31.78 16.20 -10.90
C SER A 300 -32.17 17.64 -11.20
N GLY A 301 -31.53 18.22 -12.22
CA GLY A 301 -31.89 19.52 -12.71
C GLY A 301 -33.38 19.50 -12.97
N PRO A 302 -34.12 20.57 -12.63
CA PRO A 302 -35.55 20.61 -12.86
C PRO A 302 -35.78 20.24 -14.33
N ARG A 303 -36.47 19.12 -14.54
CA ARG A 303 -36.98 18.77 -15.87
C ARG A 303 -37.80 19.96 -16.30
N ALA A 304 -37.28 20.73 -17.25
CA ALA A 304 -38.05 21.69 -18.00
C ALA A 304 -39.09 20.89 -18.80
N SER A 305 -40.18 20.51 -18.13
CA SER A 305 -41.41 20.12 -18.80
C SER A 305 -41.91 21.38 -19.50
N GLY A 306 -41.59 21.48 -20.79
CA GLY A 306 -42.34 22.32 -21.70
C GLY A 306 -43.80 21.88 -21.63
N GLY A 307 -44.60 22.67 -20.93
CA GLY A 307 -46.04 22.53 -20.81
C GLY A 307 -46.64 23.92 -20.89
N SER A 308 -46.91 24.35 -22.11
CA SER A 308 -47.66 25.55 -22.44
C SER A 308 -49.08 25.47 -21.88
N GLY A 309 -49.55 26.57 -21.28
CA GLY A 309 -50.92 26.79 -20.80
C GLY A 309 -50.92 27.03 -19.29
N GLY A 310 -51.33 28.16 -18.73
CA GLY A 310 -52.13 29.27 -19.23
C GLY A 310 -53.03 29.68 -18.07
N ARG A 311 -52.87 30.93 -17.59
CA ARG A 311 -53.68 31.61 -16.55
C ARG A 311 -53.49 31.00 -15.14
N GLU A 312 -53.49 31.74 -14.03
CA GLU A 312 -54.18 32.97 -13.69
C GLU A 312 -53.47 33.65 -12.50
N ARG A 313 -53.56 34.99 -12.45
CA ARG A 313 -53.02 35.86 -11.40
C ARG A 313 -53.56 35.49 -10.02
N VAL A 314 -52.68 35.51 -9.01
CA VAL A 314 -53.01 36.13 -7.73
C VAL A 314 -51.82 36.96 -7.27
N ASP A 315 -51.94 38.27 -7.48
CA ASP A 315 -51.12 39.30 -6.85
C ASP A 315 -51.31 39.24 -5.34
N ARG A 316 -50.23 38.95 -4.59
CA ARG A 316 -50.21 39.16 -3.13
C ARG A 316 -48.90 39.78 -2.68
N HIS A 317 -49.00 41.10 -2.49
CA HIS A 317 -48.30 41.90 -1.49
C HIS A 317 -46.79 42.12 -1.66
N LYS A 318 -46.46 43.30 -2.20
CA LYS A 318 -45.32 44.14 -1.80
C LYS A 318 -45.92 45.52 -1.43
N PRO A 319 -45.43 46.23 -0.39
CA PRO A 319 -44.15 46.92 -0.54
C PRO A 319 -43.28 46.99 0.74
N TYR A 320 -42.00 46.74 0.57
CA TYR A 320 -40.98 47.61 1.16
C TYR A 320 -40.07 48.06 0.01
N ASP A 321 -40.00 49.38 -0.16
CA ASP A 321 -39.10 50.04 -1.09
C ASP A 321 -37.67 49.74 -0.69
N ARG A 322 -36.96 49.09 -1.61
CA ARG A 322 -35.52 48.90 -1.55
C ARG A 322 -34.89 49.55 -2.79
N GLU A 323 -35.23 50.81 -3.00
CA GLU A 323 -34.45 51.69 -3.87
C GLU A 323 -33.08 51.91 -3.19
N ASN A 324 -32.01 51.89 -4.00
CA ASN A 324 -30.60 51.95 -3.61
C ASN A 324 -29.94 50.66 -3.11
N ARG A 325 -30.16 49.52 -3.80
CA ARG A 325 -29.10 48.50 -3.88
C ARG A 325 -28.57 48.44 -5.33
N PRO A 326 -27.32 48.84 -5.60
CA PRO A 326 -26.75 48.68 -6.93
C PRO A 326 -26.82 47.20 -7.28
N GLN A 327 -27.48 46.94 -8.39
CA GLN A 327 -27.64 45.64 -9.01
C GLN A 327 -26.24 45.17 -9.42
N SER A 328 -25.58 44.46 -8.52
CA SER A 328 -24.33 43.79 -8.81
C SER A 328 -24.64 42.65 -9.76
N ASP A 329 -24.60 42.95 -11.06
CA ASP A 329 -24.51 42.03 -12.19
C ASP A 329 -23.14 41.30 -12.18
N GLY A 330 -22.69 40.94 -10.98
CA GLY A 330 -21.41 40.31 -10.66
C GLY A 330 -21.49 38.80 -10.81
N GLY A 331 -22.13 38.32 -11.88
CA GLY A 331 -21.90 36.98 -12.36
C GLY A 331 -20.43 36.89 -12.75
N GLN A 332 -19.56 36.50 -11.80
CA GLN A 332 -18.15 36.29 -12.03
C GLN A 332 -18.02 35.40 -13.25
N ARG A 333 -17.64 36.01 -14.39
CA ARG A 333 -17.26 35.30 -15.61
C ARG A 333 -16.09 34.41 -15.22
N ARG A 334 -16.39 33.17 -14.82
CA ARG A 334 -15.37 32.17 -14.51
C ARG A 334 -14.49 32.09 -15.75
N LYS A 335 -13.21 32.40 -15.59
CA LYS A 335 -12.25 32.31 -16.68
C LYS A 335 -12.40 30.92 -17.31
N PRO A 336 -12.45 30.81 -18.65
CA PRO A 336 -12.60 29.53 -19.31
C PRO A 336 -11.54 28.54 -18.82
N VAL A 337 -11.97 27.42 -18.26
CA VAL A 337 -11.05 26.34 -17.82
C VAL A 337 -10.57 25.61 -19.06
N LEU A 338 -9.25 25.55 -19.27
CA LEU A 338 -8.61 24.76 -20.33
C LEU A 338 -8.68 23.27 -19.98
N CYS A 339 -9.22 22.45 -20.87
CA CYS A 339 -9.20 21.01 -20.70
C CYS A 339 -7.82 20.45 -21.06
N PHE A 340 -7.03 20.02 -20.06
CA PHE A 340 -5.70 19.42 -20.30
C PHE A 340 -5.69 18.18 -21.17
N ARG A 341 -6.85 17.55 -21.40
CA ARG A 341 -6.96 16.35 -22.22
C ARG A 341 -7.21 16.65 -23.70
N CYS A 342 -7.93 17.71 -24.03
CA CYS A 342 -8.29 18.03 -25.42
C CYS A 342 -7.86 19.42 -25.90
N GLY A 343 -7.36 20.28 -25.01
CA GLY A 343 -6.98 21.66 -25.33
C GLY A 343 -8.17 22.61 -25.50
N ARG A 344 -9.43 22.16 -25.42
CA ARG A 344 -10.58 23.07 -25.55
C ARG A 344 -10.92 23.71 -24.21
N THR A 345 -11.34 24.96 -24.25
CA THR A 345 -11.86 25.67 -23.08
C THR A 345 -13.30 25.27 -22.76
N GLY A 346 -13.72 25.49 -21.51
CA GLY A 346 -15.12 25.36 -21.10
C GLY A 346 -15.50 24.03 -20.45
N HIS A 347 -14.54 23.12 -20.23
CA HIS A 347 -14.79 21.89 -19.46
C HIS A 347 -13.54 21.33 -18.75
N PRO A 348 -13.70 20.60 -17.64
CA PRO A 348 -12.60 19.90 -16.97
C PRO A 348 -12.26 18.57 -17.65
N ALA A 349 -10.99 18.14 -17.55
CA ALA A 349 -10.47 16.93 -18.19
C ALA A 349 -11.21 15.62 -17.79
N GLY A 350 -11.71 15.54 -16.56
CA GLY A 350 -12.40 14.35 -16.04
C GLY A 350 -13.77 14.07 -16.67
N ARG A 351 -14.41 15.07 -17.30
CA ARG A 351 -15.75 14.89 -17.92
C ARG A 351 -15.70 14.46 -19.38
N TYR A 352 -14.52 14.37 -19.98
CA TYR A 352 -14.39 14.14 -21.41
C TYR A 352 -14.29 12.65 -21.77
N LYS A 353 -15.31 12.13 -22.46
CA LYS A 353 -15.34 10.75 -22.95
C LYS A 353 -14.96 10.70 -24.45
N LYS A 354 -13.74 10.20 -24.69
CA LYS A 354 -13.36 9.30 -25.80
C LYS A 354 -12.91 9.82 -27.18
N THR A 355 -12.85 11.10 -27.51
CA THR A 355 -12.31 11.52 -28.83
C THR A 355 -11.21 12.59 -28.76
N PRO A 356 -9.97 12.30 -29.16
CA PRO A 356 -8.91 13.29 -29.30
C PRO A 356 -9.42 14.53 -30.06
N SER A 357 -8.90 15.72 -29.74
CA SER A 357 -9.43 16.97 -30.28
C SER A 357 -9.38 17.07 -31.82
N LYS A 358 -8.54 16.25 -32.46
CA LYS A 358 -8.43 16.06 -33.91
C LYS A 358 -8.21 14.57 -34.24
N HIS A 359 -8.72 14.12 -35.38
CA HIS A 359 -8.57 12.74 -35.87
C HIS A 359 -7.07 12.39 -36.04
N GLY A 360 -6.67 11.16 -35.67
CA GLY A 360 -5.28 10.69 -35.76
C GLY A 360 -4.34 11.14 -34.62
N ARG A 361 -4.84 11.76 -33.55
CA ARG A 361 -4.03 12.08 -32.36
C ARG A 361 -4.31 11.09 -31.24
N GLU A 362 -3.28 10.57 -30.58
CA GLU A 362 -3.47 9.81 -29.36
C GLU A 362 -3.41 10.74 -28.14
N PHE A 363 -4.09 10.35 -27.05
CA PHE A 363 -3.92 11.04 -25.78
C PHE A 363 -2.52 10.73 -25.23
N VAL A 364 -1.85 11.74 -24.69
CA VAL A 364 -0.56 11.55 -23.99
C VAL A 364 -0.79 11.24 -22.51
N ILE A 365 -1.91 11.72 -21.98
CA ILE A 365 -2.27 11.62 -20.56
C ILE A 365 -3.68 11.06 -20.36
N TYR A 366 -3.91 10.47 -19.20
CA TYR A 366 -5.25 10.26 -18.65
C TYR A 366 -5.39 11.04 -17.34
N ALA A 367 -6.64 11.35 -16.98
CA ALA A 367 -6.97 12.06 -15.75
C ALA A 367 -7.85 11.15 -14.88
N ASN A 368 -7.55 11.08 -13.59
CA ASN A 368 -8.34 10.37 -12.58
C ASN A 368 -8.59 11.31 -11.37
N SER A 369 -9.06 10.77 -10.25
CA SER A 369 -9.25 11.50 -8.98
C SER A 369 -7.95 12.09 -8.43
N ASP A 370 -6.82 11.45 -8.72
CA ASP A 370 -5.54 11.71 -8.06
C ASP A 370 -4.67 12.70 -8.85
N GLY A 371 -5.03 12.97 -10.11
CA GLY A 371 -4.36 13.98 -10.93
C GLY A 371 -4.29 13.63 -12.42
N LEU A 372 -3.22 14.11 -13.06
CA LEU A 372 -2.89 13.84 -14.46
C LEU A 372 -1.72 12.86 -14.51
N PHE A 373 -1.83 11.83 -15.34
CA PHE A 373 -0.83 10.78 -15.47
C PHE A 373 -0.53 10.50 -16.93
N ARG A 374 0.75 10.30 -17.25
CA ARG A 374 1.18 10.00 -18.61
C ARG A 374 0.87 8.54 -18.94
N ILE A 375 0.24 8.30 -20.09
CA ILE A 375 -0.23 6.95 -20.48
C ILE A 375 0.92 5.97 -20.65
N SER A 376 2.06 6.42 -21.18
CA SER A 376 3.18 5.53 -21.54
C SER A 376 3.95 4.96 -20.36
N ASP A 377 4.05 5.71 -19.25
CA ASP A 377 4.90 5.36 -18.11
C ASP A 377 4.20 5.53 -16.76
N GLN A 378 2.91 5.88 -16.75
CA GLN A 378 2.09 6.08 -15.55
C GLN A 378 2.63 7.12 -14.57
N ARG A 379 3.57 7.98 -14.98
CA ARG A 379 4.13 9.01 -14.10
C ARG A 379 3.17 10.19 -13.96
N ALA A 380 3.06 10.74 -12.75
CA ALA A 380 2.27 11.93 -12.47
C ALA A 380 2.82 13.14 -13.26
N VAL A 381 1.93 13.91 -13.88
CA VAL A 381 2.25 15.07 -14.72
C VAL A 381 1.89 16.36 -13.99
N CYS A 382 2.79 17.34 -14.01
CA CYS A 382 2.59 18.59 -13.28
C CYS A 382 1.51 19.46 -13.92
N MET A 383 0.40 19.67 -13.20
CA MET A 383 -0.68 20.56 -13.63
C MET A 383 -0.23 22.01 -13.72
N LEU A 384 0.59 22.47 -12.75
CA LEU A 384 1.06 23.86 -12.72
C LEU A 384 1.98 24.18 -13.90
N PHE A 385 2.81 23.21 -14.31
CA PHE A 385 3.64 23.33 -15.51
C PHE A 385 2.76 23.51 -16.75
N ASN A 386 1.70 22.70 -16.87
CA ASN A 386 0.74 22.80 -17.97
C ASN A 386 -0.09 24.10 -17.97
N CYS A 387 -0.12 24.82 -16.84
CA CYS A 387 -0.68 26.17 -16.71
C CYS A 387 0.32 27.30 -16.97
N GLY A 388 1.61 26.99 -17.21
CA GLY A 388 2.68 27.99 -17.30
C GLY A 388 3.02 28.64 -15.95
N ARG A 389 2.84 27.94 -14.83
CA ARG A 389 2.99 28.47 -13.45
C ARG A 389 3.93 27.65 -12.56
N CYS A 390 4.59 26.63 -13.08
CA CYS A 390 5.52 25.83 -12.30
C CYS A 390 6.95 26.29 -12.57
N GLU A 391 7.65 26.69 -11.52
CA GLU A 391 9.08 27.03 -11.56
C GLU A 391 9.97 25.89 -11.02
N SER A 392 9.35 24.81 -10.51
CA SER A 392 10.07 23.72 -9.87
C SER A 392 10.72 22.78 -10.89
N THR A 393 12.02 22.56 -10.73
CA THR A 393 12.69 21.26 -10.86
C THR A 393 11.88 19.98 -11.13
N PRO A 394 11.62 19.44 -12.35
CA PRO A 394 11.13 18.07 -12.46
C PRO A 394 12.16 17.10 -11.85
N GLY A 395 11.73 16.26 -10.90
CA GLY A 395 12.61 15.42 -10.10
C GLY A 395 11.86 14.28 -9.40
N SER A 396 12.52 13.54 -8.50
CA SER A 396 11.95 12.33 -7.87
C SER A 396 10.68 12.57 -7.06
N ARG A 397 10.45 13.80 -6.58
CA ARG A 397 9.27 14.18 -5.78
C ARG A 397 8.30 15.13 -6.49
N HIS A 398 8.67 15.64 -7.67
CA HIS A 398 7.84 16.57 -8.42
C HIS A 398 7.28 15.88 -9.66
N PRO A 399 5.96 16.00 -9.93
CA PRO A 399 5.39 15.46 -11.16
C PRO A 399 6.14 15.95 -12.40
N ILE A 400 6.23 15.09 -13.41
CA ILE A 400 7.04 15.34 -14.60
C ILE A 400 6.49 16.54 -15.39
N HIS A 401 7.41 17.31 -15.96
CA HIS A 401 7.07 18.43 -16.83
C HIS A 401 6.95 17.92 -18.25
N VAL A 402 5.72 17.59 -18.64
CA VAL A 402 5.38 17.25 -20.02
C VAL A 402 4.04 17.90 -20.38
N CYS A 403 3.96 18.42 -21.59
CA CYS A 403 2.77 18.98 -22.17
C CYS A 403 1.70 17.89 -22.32
N THR A 404 0.53 18.11 -21.76
CA THR A 404 -0.55 17.11 -21.76
C THR A 404 -1.15 16.88 -23.16
N LEU A 405 -0.89 17.77 -24.12
CA LEU A 405 -1.41 17.72 -25.50
C LEU A 405 -0.43 17.09 -26.50
N CYS A 406 0.88 17.18 -26.27
CA CYS A 406 1.89 16.67 -27.21
C CYS A 406 3.00 15.82 -26.58
N GLY A 407 3.16 15.83 -25.26
CA GLY A 407 4.20 15.10 -24.53
C GLY A 407 5.57 15.75 -24.51
N ASP A 408 5.71 16.96 -25.06
CA ASP A 408 6.96 17.74 -25.06
C ASP A 408 7.25 18.30 -23.65
N ALA A 409 8.51 18.32 -23.24
CA ALA A 409 8.95 18.82 -21.94
C ALA A 409 9.27 20.33 -21.93
N HIS A 410 9.34 21.00 -23.09
CA HIS A 410 9.78 22.40 -23.17
C HIS A 410 8.66 23.42 -22.90
N HIS A 411 7.39 23.02 -23.01
CA HIS A 411 6.25 23.93 -22.85
C HIS A 411 5.08 23.27 -22.13
N GLY A 412 4.26 24.07 -21.45
CA GLY A 412 2.99 23.62 -20.87
C GLY A 412 1.85 23.55 -21.92
N ALA A 413 0.74 22.91 -21.58
CA ALA A 413 -0.45 22.85 -22.45
C ALA A 413 -0.97 24.23 -22.89
N ILE A 414 -0.82 25.27 -22.06
CA ILE A 414 -1.27 26.63 -22.38
C ILE A 414 -0.55 27.22 -23.60
N ASP A 415 0.74 26.93 -23.76
CA ASP A 415 1.60 27.43 -24.85
C ASP A 415 1.75 26.41 -25.99
N CYS A 416 1.06 25.28 -25.91
CA CYS A 416 1.16 24.25 -26.93
C CYS A 416 0.44 24.69 -28.20
N THR A 417 1.11 24.59 -29.35
CA THR A 417 0.51 24.83 -30.68
C THR A 417 -0.62 23.86 -31.05
N ARG A 418 -0.88 22.86 -30.20
CA ARG A 418 -2.01 21.92 -30.32
C ARG A 418 -3.26 22.37 -29.56
N ASN A 419 -3.14 23.35 -28.67
CA ASN A 419 -4.25 24.11 -28.09
C ASN A 419 -4.90 24.94 -29.21
#